data_AF-A0A2H0I5C4-F1
#
_entry.id   AF-A0A2H0I5C4-F1
#
_cell.length_a   1.000
_cell.length_b   1.000
_cell.length_c   1.000
_cell.angle_alpha   90.00
_cell.angle_beta   90.00
_cell.angle_gamma   90.00
#
_symmetry.space_group_name_H-M   'P 1'
#
loop_
_entity.id
_entity.type
_entity.pdbx_description
1 polymer ?
#
loop_
_entity_poly.entity_id
_entity_poly.type
_entity_poly.pdbx_seq_one_letter_code
_entity_poly.pdbx_strand_id
1 'polypeptide(L)'
;MFHFTRKTNGFTLIELMVVITIIGILFVGSYVPYDYYSRLSKVRISAERVHQTLENAKLLAQNGLIFSGTSKNANVGVLFEKHSNVVRMFAFIPGTRSITENENTEILNTFHLEDGVNITTFSPDNDKIFVEFSAPKGEMEIYRNMTETGANFEIGIGWKTTTNGALYKTIKIER
;
A
#
# COMPACT_ATOMS: atom_id res chain seq x y z
N MET A 1 39.42 0.67 -58.02
CA MET A 1 38.14 1.21 -57.51
C MET A 1 37.17 0.04 -57.37
N PHE A 2 37.02 -0.51 -56.17
CA PHE A 2 36.19 -1.70 -55.93
C PHE A 2 34.71 -1.30 -55.83
N HIS A 3 33.89 -1.77 -56.77
CA HIS A 3 32.44 -1.63 -56.72
C HIS A 3 31.87 -2.74 -55.82
N PHE A 4 31.43 -2.37 -54.62
CA PHE A 4 30.61 -3.24 -53.77
C PHE A 4 29.16 -3.19 -54.28
N THR A 5 28.75 -4.16 -55.09
CA THR A 5 27.34 -4.36 -55.43
C THR A 5 26.63 -4.98 -54.23
N ARG A 6 25.97 -4.13 -53.44
CA ARG A 6 25.16 -4.58 -52.29
C ARG A 6 23.91 -5.29 -52.82
N LYS A 7 23.90 -6.61 -52.75
CA LYS A 7 22.74 -7.45 -53.07
C LYS A 7 21.68 -7.27 -51.99
N THR A 8 20.71 -6.38 -52.21
CA THR A 8 19.55 -6.24 -51.33
C THR A 8 18.55 -7.35 -51.68
N ASN A 9 18.61 -8.46 -50.96
CA ASN A 9 17.56 -9.46 -51.00
C ASN A 9 16.33 -8.87 -50.29
N GLY A 10 15.24 -8.66 -51.03
CA GLY A 10 13.96 -8.24 -50.45
C GLY A 10 13.27 -9.39 -49.72
N PHE A 11 12.56 -9.08 -48.64
CA PHE A 11 11.73 -10.05 -47.93
C PHE A 11 10.58 -10.52 -48.82
N THR A 12 10.30 -11.83 -48.80
CA THR A 12 9.13 -12.36 -49.51
C THR A 12 7.85 -12.06 -48.73
N LEU A 13 6.72 -11.91 -49.43
CA LEU A 13 5.43 -11.61 -48.80
C LEU A 13 5.02 -12.72 -47.80
N ILE A 14 5.33 -13.97 -48.12
CA ILE A 14 5.06 -15.11 -47.24
C ILE A 14 5.93 -15.08 -45.97
N GLU A 15 7.20 -14.69 -46.08
CA GLU A 15 8.11 -14.56 -44.95
C GLU A 15 7.67 -13.44 -44.01
N LEU A 16 7.18 -12.32 -44.57
CA LEU A 16 6.54 -11.26 -43.80
C LEU A 16 5.29 -11.79 -43.04
N MET A 17 4.44 -12.56 -43.72
CA MET A 17 3.23 -13.14 -43.11
C MET A 17 3.54 -14.09 -41.96
N VAL A 18 4.58 -14.92 -42.12
CA VAL A 18 5.01 -15.85 -41.06
C VAL A 18 5.55 -15.09 -39.86
N VAL A 19 6.36 -14.04 -40.07
CA VAL A 19 6.92 -13.23 -38.98
C VAL A 19 5.82 -12.53 -38.18
N ILE A 20 4.86 -11.87 -38.83
CA ILE A 20 3.75 -11.20 -38.10
C ILE A 20 2.89 -12.21 -37.34
N THR A 21 2.72 -13.42 -37.87
CA THR A 21 1.97 -14.49 -37.21
C THR A 21 2.70 -14.98 -35.95
N ILE A 22 4.01 -15.22 -36.04
CA ILE A 22 4.84 -15.62 -34.89
C ILE A 22 4.83 -14.52 -33.83
N ILE A 23 5.01 -13.25 -34.22
CA ILE A 23 4.95 -12.11 -33.29
C ILE A 23 3.59 -12.06 -32.59
N GLY A 24 2.48 -12.24 -33.33
CA GLY A 24 1.13 -12.25 -32.76
C GLY A 24 0.93 -13.33 -31.70
N ILE A 25 1.38 -14.55 -31.97
CA ILE A 25 1.30 -15.67 -31.01
C ILE A 25 2.14 -15.38 -29.76
N LEU A 26 3.36 -14.87 -29.93
CA LEU A 26 4.26 -14.55 -28.81
C LEU A 26 3.69 -13.42 -27.93
N PHE A 27 3.05 -12.42 -28.52
CA PHE A 27 2.39 -11.34 -27.79
C PHE A 27 1.27 -11.88 -26.88
N VAL A 28 0.40 -12.74 -27.42
CA VAL A 28 -0.71 -13.33 -26.65
C VAL A 28 -0.19 -14.19 -25.50
N GLY A 29 0.83 -15.02 -25.76
CA GLY A 29 1.43 -15.87 -24.72
C GLY A 29 2.13 -15.10 -23.59
N SER A 30 2.68 -13.91 -23.88
CA SER A 30 3.44 -13.12 -22.91
C SER A 30 2.57 -12.20 -22.04
N TYR A 31 1.40 -11.78 -22.54
CA TYR A 31 0.56 -10.78 -21.86
C TYR A 31 -0.10 -11.32 -20.58
N VAL A 32 -0.63 -12.55 -20.62
CA VAL A 32 -1.35 -13.17 -19.49
C VAL A 32 -0.50 -13.30 -18.22
N PRO A 33 0.73 -13.87 -18.26
CA PRO A 33 1.55 -13.95 -17.05
C PRO A 33 1.92 -12.56 -16.53
N TYR A 34 2.19 -11.59 -17.42
CA TYR A 34 2.61 -10.25 -17.01
C TYR A 34 1.57 -9.53 -16.15
N ASP A 35 0.29 -9.53 -16.58
CA ASP A 35 -0.78 -8.90 -15.83
C ASP A 35 -0.96 -9.52 -14.43
N TYR A 36 -0.89 -10.86 -14.33
CA TYR A 36 -0.94 -11.55 -13.05
C TYR A 36 0.23 -11.16 -12.12
N TYR A 37 1.47 -11.20 -12.60
CA TYR A 37 2.64 -10.82 -11.81
C TYR A 37 2.65 -9.34 -11.42
N SER A 38 2.14 -8.47 -12.28
CA SER A 38 1.97 -7.04 -11.99
C SER A 38 1.01 -6.83 -10.82
N ARG A 39 -0.16 -7.49 -10.82
CA ARG A 39 -1.13 -7.43 -9.72
C ARG A 39 -0.55 -7.96 -8.40
N LEU A 40 0.17 -9.07 -8.46
CA LEU A 40 0.85 -9.64 -7.29
C LEU A 40 1.88 -8.66 -6.70
N SER A 41 2.67 -8.02 -7.57
CA SER A 41 3.66 -7.01 -7.17
C SER A 41 2.99 -5.82 -6.48
N LYS A 42 1.87 -5.32 -7.04
CA LYS A 42 1.09 -4.22 -6.46
C LYS A 42 0.59 -4.52 -5.05
N VAL A 43 0.04 -5.72 -4.82
CA VAL A 43 -0.40 -6.16 -3.48
C VAL A 43 0.80 -6.21 -2.52
N ARG A 44 1.94 -6.75 -2.96
CA ARG A 44 3.15 -6.82 -2.14
C ARG A 44 3.70 -5.44 -1.76
N ILE A 45 3.80 -4.53 -2.72
CA ILE A 45 4.29 -3.16 -2.49
C ILE A 45 3.35 -2.40 -1.56
N SER A 46 2.03 -2.54 -1.76
CA SER A 46 1.02 -1.92 -0.90
C SER A 46 1.14 -2.41 0.54
N ALA A 47 1.32 -3.72 0.73
CA ALA A 47 1.52 -4.29 2.07
C ALA A 47 2.82 -3.80 2.74
N GLU A 48 3.89 -3.68 1.96
CA GLU A 48 5.15 -3.14 2.44
C GLU A 48 5.02 -1.67 2.87
N ARG A 49 4.33 -0.83 2.08
CA ARG A 49 4.08 0.57 2.43
C ARG A 49 3.26 0.73 3.71
N VAL A 50 2.30 -0.16 3.97
CA VAL A 50 1.56 -0.18 5.24
C VAL A 50 2.51 -0.43 6.41
N HIS A 51 3.38 -1.43 6.29
CA HIS A 51 4.37 -1.72 7.33
C HIS A 51 5.33 -0.55 7.56
N GLN A 52 5.87 0.02 6.48
CA GLN A 52 6.75 1.20 6.53
C GLN A 52 6.06 2.41 7.17
N THR A 53 4.77 2.60 6.94
CA THR A 53 4.03 3.72 7.53
C THR A 53 3.84 3.55 9.03
N LEU A 54 3.57 2.33 9.50
CA LEU A 54 3.48 2.04 10.93
C LEU A 54 4.82 2.25 11.64
N GLU A 55 5.92 1.77 11.06
CA GLU A 55 7.26 2.01 11.60
C GLU A 55 7.61 3.50 11.60
N ASN A 56 7.30 4.22 10.52
CA ASN A 56 7.52 5.67 10.47
C ASN A 56 6.69 6.41 11.54
N ALA A 57 5.41 6.05 11.70
CA ALA A 57 4.54 6.64 12.72
C ALA A 57 5.10 6.42 14.13
N LYS A 58 5.57 5.21 14.42
CA LYS A 58 6.24 4.87 15.68
C LYS A 58 7.51 5.71 15.88
N LEU A 59 8.36 5.81 14.87
CA LEU A 59 9.59 6.60 14.95
C LEU A 59 9.30 8.09 15.17
N LEU A 60 8.30 8.65 14.51
CA LEU A 60 7.89 10.05 14.71
C LEU A 60 7.42 10.30 16.16
N ALA A 61 6.63 9.39 16.73
CA ALA A 61 6.22 9.47 18.13
C ALA A 61 7.43 9.32 19.09
N GLN A 62 8.36 8.40 18.81
CA GLN A 62 9.57 8.18 19.63
C GLN A 62 10.54 9.35 19.61
N ASN A 63 10.69 9.98 18.46
CA ASN A 63 11.54 11.16 18.29
C ASN A 63 10.94 12.42 18.92
N GLY A 64 9.72 12.33 19.48
CA GLY A 64 9.07 13.46 20.14
C GLY A 64 8.65 14.55 19.16
N LEU A 65 8.01 14.17 18.04
CA LEU A 65 7.38 15.12 17.13
C LEU A 65 6.58 16.16 17.93
N ILE A 66 6.82 17.45 17.71
CA ILE A 66 6.11 18.52 18.42
C ILE A 66 4.83 18.84 17.65
N PHE A 67 3.68 18.88 18.34
CA PHE A 67 2.41 19.24 17.70
C PHE A 67 2.41 20.72 17.33
N SER A 68 2.02 21.03 16.10
CA SER A 68 2.05 22.40 15.55
C SER A 68 1.31 23.40 16.45
N GLY A 69 1.93 24.55 16.72
CA GLY A 69 1.37 25.57 17.60
C GLY A 69 1.45 25.26 19.11
N THR A 70 2.11 24.18 19.52
CA THR A 70 2.28 23.82 20.94
C THR A 70 3.74 23.50 21.29
N SER A 71 4.02 23.33 22.58
CA SER A 71 5.29 22.79 23.09
C SER A 71 5.19 21.33 23.53
N LYS A 72 4.09 20.64 23.19
CA LYS A 72 3.84 19.26 23.61
C LYS A 72 4.26 18.29 22.50
N ASN A 73 4.80 17.15 22.92
CA ASN A 73 5.00 16.03 22.01
C ASN A 73 3.64 15.54 21.51
N ALA A 74 3.53 15.28 20.22
CA ALA A 74 2.36 14.75 19.55
C ALA A 74 2.37 13.22 19.61
N ASN A 75 1.20 12.64 19.89
CA ASN A 75 0.97 11.25 19.56
C ASN A 75 0.78 11.14 18.05
N VAL A 76 1.17 9.99 17.49
CA VAL A 76 1.06 9.74 16.05
C VAL A 76 0.14 8.56 15.83
N GLY A 77 -0.83 8.69 14.93
CA GLY A 77 -1.82 7.66 14.66
C GLY A 77 -1.91 7.30 13.19
N VAL A 78 -2.26 6.04 12.89
CA VAL A 78 -2.50 5.55 11.53
C VAL A 78 -3.90 4.95 11.46
N LEU A 79 -4.72 5.46 10.53
CA LEU A 79 -6.08 4.98 10.29
C LEU A 79 -6.13 4.09 9.05
N PHE A 80 -6.72 2.92 9.24
CA PHE A 80 -7.07 1.95 8.22
C PHE A 80 -8.59 1.85 8.11
N GLU A 81 -9.12 1.86 6.90
CA GLU A 81 -10.56 1.68 6.64
C GLU A 81 -10.76 0.48 5.73
N LYS A 82 -11.70 -0.39 6.11
CA LYS A 82 -12.06 -1.56 5.31
C LYS A 82 -12.64 -1.11 3.98
N HIS A 83 -12.29 -1.81 2.91
CA HIS A 83 -12.62 -1.49 1.51
C HIS A 83 -12.04 -0.18 0.98
N SER A 84 -11.14 0.47 1.73
CA SER A 84 -10.41 1.66 1.28
C SER A 84 -9.07 1.29 0.65
N ASN A 85 -8.61 2.11 -0.28
CA ASN A 85 -7.24 2.12 -0.79
C ASN A 85 -6.43 3.28 -0.21
N VAL A 86 -6.95 3.99 0.80
CA VAL A 86 -6.31 5.15 1.42
C VAL A 86 -5.95 4.82 2.86
N VAL A 87 -4.72 5.15 3.24
CA VAL A 87 -4.24 5.09 4.63
C VAL A 87 -3.79 6.48 5.03
N ARG A 88 -4.23 6.92 6.21
CA ARG A 88 -3.98 8.27 6.72
C ARG A 88 -3.18 8.22 8.01
N MET A 89 -2.21 9.10 8.12
CA MET A 89 -1.39 9.29 9.31
C MET A 89 -1.65 10.67 9.90
N PHE A 90 -1.81 10.73 11.21
CA PHE A 90 -2.19 11.93 11.96
C PHE A 90 -1.20 12.19 13.09
N ALA A 91 -0.97 13.45 13.40
CA ALA A 91 -0.44 13.90 14.68
C ALA A 91 -1.60 14.45 15.51
N PHE A 92 -1.57 14.26 16.82
CA PHE A 92 -2.55 14.85 17.72
C PHE A 92 -1.98 15.10 19.11
N ILE A 93 -2.62 16.02 19.84
CA ILE A 93 -2.22 16.37 21.20
C ILE A 93 -2.50 15.19 22.13
N PRO A 94 -1.58 14.79 23.03
CA PRO A 94 -1.81 13.70 23.97
C PRO A 94 -3.10 13.88 24.77
N GLY A 95 -3.90 12.82 24.86
CA GLY A 95 -5.22 12.84 25.51
C GLY A 95 -6.38 13.29 24.61
N THR A 96 -6.10 13.71 23.38
CA THR A 96 -7.12 13.94 22.35
C THR A 96 -7.10 12.80 21.35
N ARG A 97 -8.27 12.38 20.86
CA ARG A 97 -8.39 11.38 19.80
C ARG A 97 -9.42 11.85 18.79
N SER A 98 -8.94 12.43 17.70
CA SER A 98 -9.77 12.81 16.56
C SER A 98 -9.16 12.25 15.29
N ILE A 99 -10.02 11.67 14.44
CA ILE A 99 -9.67 11.20 13.10
C ILE A 99 -9.98 12.27 12.03
N THR A 100 -10.33 13.47 12.48
CA THR A 100 -10.63 14.64 11.64
C THR A 100 -9.67 15.76 12.00
N GLU A 101 -9.15 16.41 10.97
CA GLU A 101 -8.28 17.58 11.11
C GLU A 101 -9.01 18.70 11.87
N ASN A 102 -8.37 19.20 12.92
CA ASN A 102 -8.88 20.26 13.77
C ASN A 102 -7.72 20.87 14.59
N GLU A 103 -8.04 21.75 15.53
CA GLU A 103 -7.03 22.40 16.38
C GLU A 103 -6.17 21.41 17.21
N ASN A 104 -6.63 20.17 17.38
CA ASN A 104 -5.96 19.12 18.15
C ASN A 104 -5.44 17.97 17.28
N THR A 105 -5.59 18.02 15.95
CA THR A 105 -5.22 16.93 15.04
C THR A 105 -4.80 17.46 13.68
N GLU A 106 -3.62 17.04 13.21
CA GLU A 106 -3.02 17.41 11.93
C GLU A 106 -2.81 16.14 11.09
N ILE A 107 -3.09 16.21 9.78
CA ILE A 107 -2.78 15.11 8.86
C ILE A 107 -1.30 15.22 8.47
N LEU A 108 -0.49 14.26 8.91
CA LEU A 108 0.94 14.24 8.57
C LEU A 108 1.19 13.67 7.18
N ASN A 109 0.44 12.63 6.81
CA ASN A 109 0.60 11.97 5.53
C ASN A 109 -0.70 11.27 5.12
N THR A 110 -0.97 11.22 3.83
CA THR A 110 -1.99 10.37 3.24
C THR A 110 -1.36 9.67 2.04
N PHE A 111 -1.41 8.34 2.03
CA PHE A 111 -0.93 7.58 0.87
C PHE A 111 -1.99 6.64 0.36
N HIS A 112 -1.92 6.42 -0.95
CA HIS A 112 -2.78 5.48 -1.66
C HIS A 112 -2.04 4.15 -1.84
N LEU A 113 -2.75 3.06 -1.63
CA LEU A 113 -2.32 1.74 -2.09
C LEU A 113 -2.25 1.73 -3.62
N GLU A 114 -1.52 0.78 -4.17
CA GLU A 114 -1.38 0.63 -5.62
C GLU A 114 -2.74 0.42 -6.30
N ASP A 115 -2.90 0.91 -7.53
CA ASP A 115 -4.17 0.84 -8.25
C ASP A 115 -4.75 -0.56 -8.29
N GLY A 116 -5.99 -0.69 -7.83
CA GLY A 116 -6.71 -1.96 -7.75
C GLY A 116 -6.43 -2.76 -6.48
N VAL A 117 -5.64 -2.25 -5.54
CA VAL A 117 -5.40 -2.86 -4.23
C VAL A 117 -6.19 -2.14 -3.15
N ASN A 118 -6.90 -2.90 -2.32
CA ASN A 118 -7.70 -2.39 -1.20
C ASN A 118 -7.35 -3.15 0.08
N ILE A 119 -7.68 -2.54 1.22
CA ILE A 119 -7.81 -3.24 2.48
C ILE A 119 -9.12 -4.03 2.43
N THR A 120 -9.07 -5.35 2.38
CA THR A 120 -10.25 -6.18 2.14
C THR A 120 -10.83 -6.80 3.40
N THR A 121 -9.99 -7.11 4.39
CA THR A 121 -10.42 -7.74 5.64
C THR A 121 -9.71 -7.15 6.84
N PHE A 122 -10.36 -7.25 7.99
CA PHE A 122 -9.74 -7.11 9.29
C PHE A 122 -10.05 -8.35 10.13
N SER A 123 -9.09 -8.76 10.97
CA SER A 123 -9.32 -9.78 11.99
C SER A 123 -8.87 -9.24 13.34
N PRO A 124 -9.78 -9.09 14.33
CA PRO A 124 -11.23 -9.31 14.25
C PRO A 124 -11.96 -8.30 13.33
N ASP A 125 -13.14 -8.68 12.86
CA ASP A 125 -13.90 -7.89 11.89
C ASP A 125 -14.33 -6.54 12.45
N ASN A 126 -13.97 -5.47 11.73
CA ASN A 126 -14.25 -4.08 12.05
C ASN A 126 -14.36 -3.29 10.75
N ASP A 127 -14.91 -2.07 10.79
CA ASP A 127 -14.92 -1.19 9.61
C ASP A 127 -13.67 -0.30 9.54
N LYS A 128 -13.12 0.05 10.70
CA LYS A 128 -11.94 0.91 10.82
C LYS A 128 -11.03 0.39 11.92
N ILE A 129 -9.73 0.56 11.74
CA ILE A 129 -8.74 0.31 12.78
C ILE A 129 -7.85 1.53 12.87
N PHE A 130 -7.64 2.02 14.08
CA PHE A 130 -6.75 3.13 14.36
C PHE A 130 -5.62 2.64 15.26
N VAL A 131 -4.38 2.85 14.84
CA VAL A 131 -3.19 2.50 15.60
C VAL A 131 -2.56 3.78 16.10
N GLU A 132 -2.47 3.95 17.41
CA GLU A 132 -1.87 5.10 18.08
C GLU A 132 -0.49 4.73 18.63
N PHE A 133 0.47 5.63 18.47
CA PHE A 133 1.79 5.58 19.08
C PHE A 133 1.93 6.77 20.02
N SER A 134 2.05 6.47 21.33
CA SER A 134 2.14 7.47 22.38
C SER A 134 3.55 8.05 22.48
N ALA A 135 3.70 9.37 22.32
CA ALA A 135 4.98 10.04 22.48
C ALA A 135 5.32 10.29 23.97
N PRO A 136 6.61 10.36 24.33
CA PRO A 136 7.79 10.11 23.50
C PRO A 136 8.21 8.63 23.47
N LYS A 137 7.45 7.71 24.09
CA LYS A 137 7.89 6.32 24.25
C LYS A 137 7.66 5.45 23.01
N GLY A 138 6.73 5.85 22.15
CA GLY A 138 6.26 5.04 21.02
C GLY A 138 5.46 3.81 21.44
N GLU A 139 4.82 3.85 22.62
CA GLU A 139 3.96 2.76 23.07
C GLU A 139 2.76 2.65 22.12
N MET A 140 2.54 1.46 21.58
CA MET A 140 1.46 1.23 20.62
C MET A 140 0.16 0.90 21.36
N GLU A 141 -0.94 1.49 20.87
CA GLU A 141 -2.30 1.14 21.25
C GLU A 141 -3.13 0.94 19.98
N ILE A 142 -3.88 -0.17 19.93
CA ILE A 142 -4.70 -0.53 18.79
C ILE A 142 -6.16 -0.30 19.15
N TYR A 143 -6.85 0.51 18.36
CA TYR A 143 -8.26 0.84 18.50
C TYR A 143 -9.05 0.20 17.36
N ARG A 144 -9.93 -0.74 17.72
CA ARG A 144 -10.86 -1.39 16.79
C ARG A 144 -12.10 -0.53 16.54
N ASN A 145 -12.39 0.33 17.51
CA ASN A 145 -13.35 1.41 17.47
C ASN A 145 -12.81 2.52 18.39
N MET A 146 -13.39 3.73 18.37
CA MET A 146 -12.99 4.85 19.24
C MET A 146 -13.06 4.52 20.75
N THR A 147 -13.60 3.37 21.13
CA THR A 147 -13.83 2.93 22.51
C THR A 147 -13.23 1.57 22.88
N GLU A 148 -12.85 0.73 21.90
CA GLU A 148 -12.36 -0.64 22.18
C GLU A 148 -10.88 -0.77 21.78
N THR A 149 -10.06 -1.18 22.74
CA THR A 149 -8.64 -1.50 22.52
C THR A 149 -8.42 -2.98 22.28
N GLY A 150 -7.59 -3.32 21.28
CA GLY A 150 -7.14 -4.68 20.99
C GLY A 150 -5.65 -4.88 21.32
N ALA A 151 -5.24 -6.13 21.56
CA ALA A 151 -3.82 -6.49 21.71
C ALA A 151 -3.15 -6.80 20.36
N ASN A 152 -3.92 -7.27 19.40
CA ASN A 152 -3.49 -7.61 18.06
C ASN A 152 -4.61 -7.39 17.05
N PHE A 153 -4.21 -7.26 15.79
CA PHE A 153 -5.10 -7.31 14.65
C PHE A 153 -4.36 -7.76 13.39
N GLU A 154 -5.13 -8.25 12.43
CA GLU A 154 -4.64 -8.57 11.10
C GLU A 154 -5.33 -7.70 10.06
N ILE A 155 -4.56 -7.20 9.10
CA ILE A 155 -5.04 -6.46 7.93
C ILE A 155 -4.87 -7.35 6.71
N GLY A 156 -5.97 -7.65 6.02
CA GLY A 156 -5.93 -8.25 4.70
C GLY A 156 -5.85 -7.20 3.62
N ILE A 157 -4.81 -7.25 2.79
CA ILE A 157 -4.64 -6.40 1.62
C ILE A 157 -4.77 -7.27 0.39
N GLY A 158 -5.70 -6.92 -0.49
CA GLY A 158 -6.06 -7.75 -1.65
C GLY A 158 -6.31 -6.96 -2.91
N TRP A 159 -6.16 -7.65 -4.05
CA TRP A 159 -6.58 -7.11 -5.33
C TRP A 159 -8.12 -7.03 -5.39
N LYS A 160 -8.67 -5.83 -5.56
CA LYS A 160 -10.10 -5.52 -5.57
C LYS A 160 -10.81 -6.01 -4.31
N THR A 161 -11.58 -7.08 -4.41
CA THR A 161 -12.37 -7.69 -3.33
C THR A 161 -11.81 -9.05 -2.91
N THR A 162 -10.59 -9.39 -3.35
CA THR A 162 -9.97 -10.69 -3.06
C THR A 162 -9.60 -10.78 -1.58
N THR A 163 -10.00 -11.86 -0.93
CA THR A 163 -9.76 -12.13 0.50
C THR A 163 -8.90 -13.37 0.75
N ASN A 164 -8.46 -14.07 -0.30
CA ASN A 164 -7.62 -15.26 -0.21
C ASN A 164 -6.77 -15.48 -1.48
N GLY A 165 -5.84 -16.43 -1.41
CA GLY A 165 -4.97 -16.80 -2.52
C GLY A 165 -3.79 -15.84 -2.74
N ALA A 166 -3.15 -15.94 -3.90
CA ALA A 166 -1.89 -15.25 -4.17
C ALA A 166 -2.02 -13.72 -4.31
N LEU A 167 -3.19 -13.22 -4.72
CA LEU A 167 -3.47 -11.78 -4.85
C LEU A 167 -4.00 -11.16 -3.54
N TYR A 168 -3.65 -11.77 -2.42
CA TYR A 168 -4.02 -11.35 -1.09
C TYR A 168 -2.84 -11.56 -0.13
N LYS A 169 -2.63 -10.60 0.78
CA LYS A 169 -1.59 -10.67 1.78
C LYS A 169 -2.11 -10.16 3.11
N THR A 170 -1.86 -10.93 4.16
CA THR A 170 -2.16 -10.55 5.54
C THR A 170 -0.96 -9.87 6.17
N ILE A 171 -1.19 -8.76 6.87
CA ILE A 171 -0.23 -8.11 7.76
C ILE A 171 -0.73 -8.32 9.18
N LYS A 172 0.11 -8.91 10.03
CA LYS A 172 -0.17 -9.07 11.45
C LYS A 172 0.49 -7.94 12.22
N ILE A 173 -0.25 -7.27 13.10
CA ILE A 173 0.23 -6.18 13.93
C ILE A 173 -0.09 -6.52 15.39
N GLU A 174 0.92 -6.44 16.23
CA GLU A 174 0.87 -6.84 17.64
C GLU A 174 1.54 -5.76 18.50
N ARG A 175 0.92 -5.47 19.65
CA ARG A 175 1.39 -4.50 20.64
C ARG A 175 2.76 -4.83 21.21
#